data_AF-A0A0V0V393-F1
#
_entry.id   AF-A0A0V0V393-F1
#
_cell.length_a   1.000
_cell.length_b   1.000
_cell.length_c   1.000
_cell.angle_alpha   90.00
_cell.angle_beta   90.00
_cell.angle_gamma   90.00
#
_symmetry.space_group_name_H-M   'P 1'
#
loop_
_entity.id
_entity.type
_entity.pdbx_description
1 polymer ?
#
loop_
_entity_poly.entity_id
_entity_poly.type
_entity_poly.pdbx_seq_one_letter_code
_entity_poly.pdbx_strand_id
1 'polypeptide(L)'
;LFGVYFLQDFFDRVKNLWRDQGVQASYERSNEYQLIDCAKYFLDKIDEVRKIDYTPSEQDILRCRVMTTGIFETKFEVDKVRFHMFDVGGQRDERRKWIQCFNDVTAVIFVCASSSYNMVLLEDKTVNRLRESLSLFKSIWNNRWLKTISVILFLNKQDLLAEKIKSGRHKLEDYFPEYSNYLIPSDAYFDGYR
;
A
#
# COMPACT_ATOMS: atom_id res chain seq x y z
N LEU A 1 -3.05 22.51 -12.48
CA LEU A 1 -3.71 21.34 -13.11
C LEU A 1 -4.99 21.81 -13.77
N PHE A 2 -5.12 21.69 -15.09
CA PHE A 2 -6.38 21.94 -15.78
C PHE A 2 -7.38 20.86 -15.35
N GLY A 3 -8.52 21.29 -14.80
CA GLY A 3 -9.55 20.39 -14.28
C GLY A 3 -10.15 19.54 -15.39
N VAL A 4 -9.98 18.24 -15.31
CA VAL A 4 -10.76 17.29 -16.10
C VAL A 4 -12.19 17.35 -15.54
N TYR A 5 -13.09 18.00 -16.24
CA TYR A 5 -14.50 18.00 -15.89
C TYR A 5 -15.10 16.67 -16.37
N PHE A 6 -15.46 15.81 -15.42
CA PHE A 6 -16.24 14.61 -15.72
C PHE A 6 -17.71 14.99 -15.89
N LEU A 7 -18.32 14.59 -17.01
CA LEU A 7 -19.75 14.78 -17.24
C LEU A 7 -20.56 13.96 -16.22
N GLN A 8 -21.74 14.44 -15.82
CA GLN A 8 -22.58 13.72 -14.85
C GLN A 8 -22.94 12.29 -15.33
N ASP A 9 -23.11 12.09 -16.64
CA ASP A 9 -23.36 10.78 -17.27
C ASP A 9 -22.22 9.77 -17.01
N PHE A 10 -20.97 10.22 -16.83
CA PHE A 10 -19.87 9.33 -16.44
C PHE A 10 -20.12 8.70 -15.07
N PHE A 11 -20.49 9.51 -14.08
CA PHE A 11 -20.74 9.02 -12.73
C PHE A 11 -21.96 8.10 -12.66
N ASP A 12 -23.01 8.38 -13.44
CA ASP A 12 -24.18 7.49 -13.54
C ASP A 12 -23.81 6.12 -14.11
N ARG A 13 -23.02 6.09 -15.19
CA ARG A 13 -22.54 4.84 -15.78
C ARG A 13 -21.64 4.05 -14.82
N VAL A 14 -20.69 4.72 -14.18
CA VAL A 14 -19.78 4.06 -13.23
C VAL A 14 -20.55 3.51 -12.04
N LYS A 15 -21.52 4.26 -11.49
CA LYS A 15 -22.37 3.80 -10.39
C LYS A 15 -23.20 2.58 -10.78
N ASN A 16 -23.79 2.59 -11.98
CA ASN A 16 -24.58 1.46 -12.49
C ASN A 16 -23.71 0.23 -12.72
N LEU A 17 -22.53 0.39 -13.31
CA LEU A 17 -21.57 -0.71 -13.48
C LEU A 17 -21.09 -1.23 -12.12
N TRP A 18 -20.81 -0.36 -11.15
CA TRP A 18 -20.36 -0.80 -9.83
C TRP A 18 -21.43 -1.61 -9.09
N ARG A 19 -22.71 -1.37 -9.34
CA ARG A 19 -23.81 -2.17 -8.76
C ARG A 19 -24.03 -3.51 -9.45
N ASP A 20 -23.46 -3.72 -10.64
CA ASP A 20 -23.60 -4.96 -11.39
C ASP A 20 -22.89 -6.12 -10.68
N GLN A 21 -23.56 -7.27 -10.61
CA GLN A 21 -23.03 -8.44 -9.91
C GLN A 21 -21.83 -9.07 -10.64
N GLY A 22 -21.78 -8.97 -11.97
CA GLY A 22 -20.62 -9.40 -12.75
C GLY A 22 -19.40 -8.52 -12.45
N VAL A 23 -19.57 -7.20 -12.37
CA VAL A 23 -18.50 -6.27 -11.99
C VAL A 23 -18.04 -6.51 -10.55
N GLN A 24 -18.95 -6.72 -9.61
CA GLN A 24 -18.60 -7.10 -8.24
C GLN A 24 -17.82 -8.42 -8.20
N ALA A 25 -18.26 -9.45 -8.93
CA ALA A 25 -17.53 -10.71 -9.03
C ALA A 25 -16.13 -10.54 -9.64
N SER A 26 -15.97 -9.67 -10.64
CA SER A 26 -14.66 -9.31 -11.20
C SER A 26 -13.80 -8.58 -10.17
N TYR A 27 -14.35 -7.65 -9.39
CA TYR A 27 -13.63 -6.95 -8.32
C TYR A 27 -13.12 -7.90 -7.25
N GLU A 28 -13.91 -8.91 -6.87
CA GLU A 28 -13.50 -9.90 -5.88
C GLU A 28 -12.34 -10.79 -6.34
N ARG A 29 -12.07 -10.80 -7.65
CA ARG A 29 -10.93 -11.45 -8.31
C ARG A 29 -9.84 -10.44 -8.70
N SER A 30 -9.84 -9.25 -8.10
CA SER A 30 -8.91 -8.17 -8.43
C SER A 30 -7.44 -8.50 -8.18
N ASN A 31 -7.13 -9.57 -7.45
CA ASN A 31 -5.76 -10.07 -7.31
C ASN A 31 -5.20 -10.65 -8.63
N GLU A 32 -6.06 -10.99 -9.60
CA GLU A 32 -5.67 -11.53 -10.91
C GLU A 32 -5.22 -10.43 -11.89
N TYR A 33 -5.49 -9.17 -11.58
CA TYR A 33 -5.13 -8.01 -12.40
C TYR A 33 -4.65 -6.84 -11.53
N GLN A 34 -4.34 -5.71 -12.17
CA GLN A 34 -3.81 -4.54 -11.46
C GLN A 34 -4.95 -3.58 -11.14
N LEU A 35 -5.45 -3.66 -9.91
CA LEU A 35 -6.41 -2.71 -9.36
C LEU A 35 -5.76 -1.85 -8.26
N ILE A 36 -6.18 -0.60 -8.15
CA ILE A 36 -5.74 0.29 -7.07
C ILE A 36 -6.52 0.00 -5.78
N ASP A 37 -5.83 -0.05 -4.65
CA ASP A 37 -6.41 -0.44 -3.36
C ASP A 37 -7.57 0.47 -2.90
N CYS A 38 -7.61 1.71 -3.36
CA CYS A 38 -8.67 2.67 -3.04
C CYS A 38 -9.88 2.60 -3.98
N ALA A 39 -9.90 1.68 -4.96
CA ALA A 39 -10.97 1.57 -5.95
C ALA A 39 -12.35 1.45 -5.29
N LYS A 40 -12.54 0.46 -4.41
CA LYS A 40 -13.81 0.26 -3.71
C LYS A 40 -14.23 1.47 -2.88
N TYR A 41 -13.29 2.07 -2.14
CA TYR A 41 -13.56 3.25 -1.31
C TYR A 41 -14.17 4.41 -2.14
N PHE A 42 -13.58 4.73 -3.30
CA PHE A 42 -14.10 5.81 -4.14
C PHE A 42 -15.33 5.41 -4.95
N LEU A 43 -15.44 4.16 -5.39
CA LEU A 43 -16.61 3.66 -6.13
C LEU A 43 -17.85 3.60 -5.23
N ASP A 44 -17.69 3.22 -3.96
CA ASP A 44 -18.78 3.25 -2.96
C ASP A 44 -19.22 4.69 -2.64
N LYS A 45 -18.30 5.67 -2.73
CA LYS A 45 -18.54 7.10 -2.46
C LYS A 45 -18.86 7.92 -3.71
N ILE A 46 -19.22 7.29 -4.82
CA ILE A 46 -19.34 7.99 -6.11
C ILE A 46 -20.36 9.13 -6.12
N ASP A 47 -21.43 9.01 -5.32
CA ASP A 47 -22.46 10.05 -5.17
C ASP A 47 -21.96 11.31 -4.45
N GLU A 48 -20.93 11.18 -3.60
CA GLU A 48 -20.27 12.31 -2.96
C GLU A 48 -19.27 12.94 -3.92
N VAL A 49 -18.43 12.12 -4.57
CA VAL A 49 -17.36 12.56 -5.47
C VAL A 49 -17.91 13.30 -6.70
N ARG A 50 -19.12 12.96 -7.17
CA ARG A 50 -19.75 13.60 -8.34
C ARG A 50 -20.30 15.01 -8.09
N LYS A 51 -20.40 15.46 -6.84
CA LYS A 51 -20.96 16.77 -6.50
C LYS A 51 -20.07 17.88 -7.05
N ILE A 52 -20.68 18.95 -7.57
CA ILE A 52 -19.96 20.07 -8.19
C ILE A 52 -19.08 20.78 -7.15
N ASP A 53 -19.52 20.81 -5.91
CA ASP A 53 -18.86 21.39 -4.74
C ASP A 53 -18.09 20.36 -3.90
N TYR A 54 -17.81 19.17 -4.46
CA TYR A 54 -17.06 18.14 -3.76
C TYR A 54 -15.68 18.66 -3.35
N THR A 55 -15.43 18.67 -2.03
CA THR A 55 -14.13 18.95 -1.43
C THR A 55 -13.64 17.66 -0.78
N PRO A 56 -12.50 17.09 -1.22
CA PRO A 56 -11.96 15.86 -0.64
C PRO A 56 -11.73 16.01 0.87
N SER A 57 -12.19 15.04 1.65
CA SER A 57 -11.83 14.93 3.06
C SER A 57 -10.37 14.53 3.24
N GLU A 58 -9.82 14.71 4.44
CA GLU A 58 -8.49 14.20 4.79
C GLU A 58 -8.37 12.69 4.52
N GLN A 59 -9.44 11.93 4.79
CA GLN A 59 -9.49 10.50 4.50
C GLN A 59 -9.44 10.20 2.99
N ASP A 60 -10.10 11.02 2.17
CA ASP A 60 -10.03 10.89 0.71
C ASP A 60 -8.62 11.17 0.20
N ILE A 61 -7.95 12.19 0.77
CA ILE A 61 -6.56 12.54 0.43
C ILE A 61 -5.62 11.38 0.80
N LEU A 62 -5.75 10.82 2.01
CA LEU A 62 -4.93 9.68 2.47
C LEU A 62 -5.17 8.40 1.67
N ARG A 63 -6.39 8.19 1.15
CA ARG A 63 -6.73 7.04 0.29
C ARG A 63 -6.35 7.25 -1.17
N CYS A 64 -6.12 8.49 -1.60
CA CYS A 64 -5.75 8.79 -2.97
C CYS A 64 -4.41 8.14 -3.33
N ARG A 65 -4.36 7.43 -4.46
CA ARG A 65 -3.13 6.79 -4.92
C ARG A 65 -2.42 7.69 -5.91
N VAL A 66 -1.35 8.31 -5.46
CA VAL A 66 -0.36 8.98 -6.32
C VAL A 66 0.95 8.22 -6.21
N MET A 67 1.50 7.78 -7.34
CA MET A 67 2.79 7.07 -7.32
C MET A 67 3.91 8.09 -7.11
N THR A 68 4.63 7.96 -5.99
CA THR A 68 5.81 8.77 -5.70
C THR A 68 6.91 8.46 -6.72
N THR A 69 7.30 9.47 -7.51
CA THR A 69 8.46 9.42 -8.40
C THR A 69 9.48 10.47 -7.95
N GLY A 70 10.73 10.04 -7.73
CA GLY A 70 11.78 10.86 -7.16
C GLY A 70 11.87 10.77 -5.64
N ILE A 71 12.40 11.85 -5.06
CA ILE A 71 12.66 12.03 -3.64
C ILE A 71 11.92 13.30 -3.22
N PHE A 72 11.09 13.22 -2.18
CA PHE A 72 10.37 14.34 -1.61
C PHE A 72 10.80 14.54 -0.17
N GLU A 73 10.96 15.80 0.22
CA GLU A 73 11.41 16.16 1.56
C GLU A 73 10.28 16.85 2.33
N THR A 74 10.16 16.53 3.61
CA THR A 74 9.27 17.24 4.52
C THR A 74 9.97 17.46 5.84
N LYS A 75 9.92 18.70 6.34
CA LYS A 75 10.50 19.08 7.63
C LYS A 75 9.38 19.51 8.56
N PHE A 76 9.37 18.96 9.76
CA PHE A 76 8.36 19.26 10.76
C PHE A 76 8.95 19.15 12.17
N GLU A 77 8.24 19.68 13.17
CA GLU A 77 8.67 19.66 14.57
C GLU A 77 7.55 19.05 15.42
N VAL A 78 7.90 18.12 16.32
CA VAL A 78 7.00 17.52 17.31
C VAL A 78 7.69 17.60 18.66
N ASP A 79 7.03 18.20 19.65
CA ASP A 79 7.57 18.36 21.02
C ASP A 79 9.00 18.93 21.06
N LYS A 80 9.27 19.95 20.23
CA LYS A 80 10.58 20.61 20.04
C LYS A 80 11.67 19.73 19.40
N VAL A 81 11.33 18.54 18.94
CA VAL A 81 12.22 17.66 18.16
C VAL A 81 11.94 17.87 16.68
N ARG A 82 12.97 18.27 15.92
CA ARG A 82 12.88 18.48 14.47
C ARG A 82 13.09 17.17 13.72
N PHE A 83 12.20 16.90 12.78
CA PHE A 83 12.25 15.78 11.86
C PHE A 83 12.47 16.28 10.44
N HIS A 84 13.35 15.59 9.71
CA HIS A 84 13.55 15.78 8.27
C HIS A 84 13.32 14.43 7.60
N MET A 85 12.17 14.28 6.98
CA MET A 85 11.72 13.04 6.38
C MET A 85 11.89 13.09 4.87
N PHE A 86 12.39 11.99 4.30
CA PHE A 86 12.55 11.78 2.87
C PHE A 86 11.59 10.67 2.43
N ASP A 87 10.60 10.99 1.60
CA ASP A 87 9.76 10.02 0.91
C ASP A 87 10.40 9.69 -0.45
N VAL A 88 10.68 8.40 -0.68
CA VAL A 88 11.40 7.93 -1.86
C VAL A 88 10.57 6.93 -2.62
N GLY A 89 10.53 7.07 -3.95
CA GLY A 89 9.83 6.11 -4.82
C GLY A 89 10.33 4.68 -4.62
N GLY A 90 9.43 3.74 -4.33
CA GLY A 90 9.74 2.33 -4.06
C GLY A 90 9.85 1.41 -5.28
N GLN A 91 9.41 1.91 -6.44
CA GLN A 91 9.42 1.17 -7.71
C GLN A 91 10.84 0.88 -8.18
N ARG A 92 11.04 -0.21 -8.92
CA ARG A 92 12.38 -0.69 -9.30
C ARG A 92 13.25 0.39 -9.96
N ASP A 93 12.65 1.21 -10.84
CA ASP A 93 13.36 2.27 -11.57
C ASP A 93 13.74 3.47 -10.68
N GLU A 94 13.07 3.64 -9.54
CA GLU A 94 13.30 4.73 -8.60
C GLU A 94 14.42 4.41 -7.60
N ARG A 95 14.67 3.12 -7.33
CA ARG A 95 15.60 2.67 -6.28
C ARG A 95 17.05 3.11 -6.48
N ARG A 96 17.47 3.40 -7.72
CA ARG A 96 18.83 3.93 -7.98
C ARG A 96 19.04 5.31 -7.34
N LYS A 97 17.98 6.07 -7.11
CA LYS A 97 18.02 7.41 -6.51
C LYS A 97 18.23 7.36 -4.99
N TRP A 98 17.91 6.24 -4.34
CA TRP A 98 17.95 6.09 -2.88
C TRP A 98 19.31 6.39 -2.25
N ILE A 99 20.41 6.13 -2.98
CA ILE A 99 21.77 6.44 -2.52
C ILE A 99 21.95 7.93 -2.18
N GLN A 100 21.16 8.82 -2.80
CA GLN A 100 21.17 10.27 -2.54
C GLN A 100 20.65 10.61 -1.14
N CYS A 101 19.88 9.71 -0.52
CA CYS A 101 19.27 9.88 0.79
C CYS A 101 20.00 9.10 1.90
N PHE A 102 21.00 8.27 1.58
CA PHE A 102 21.60 7.36 2.56
C PHE A 102 22.69 8.00 3.44
N ASN A 103 23.07 9.25 3.18
CA ASN A 103 24.01 9.97 4.01
C ASN A 103 23.27 10.57 5.22
N ASP A 104 23.79 10.30 6.43
CA ASP A 104 23.36 10.91 7.70
C ASP A 104 21.87 10.72 8.10
N VAL A 105 21.24 9.63 7.65
CA VAL A 105 19.91 9.25 8.16
C VAL A 105 20.00 8.71 9.58
N THR A 106 19.07 9.11 10.44
CA THR A 106 18.97 8.59 11.82
C THR A 106 18.39 7.18 11.85
N ALA A 107 17.38 6.92 11.02
CA ALA A 107 16.70 5.64 10.90
C ALA A 107 16.09 5.48 9.51
N VAL A 108 15.86 4.25 9.10
CA VAL A 108 15.08 3.91 7.90
C VAL A 108 13.71 3.41 8.32
N ILE A 109 12.64 4.02 7.79
CA ILE A 109 11.28 3.46 7.93
C ILE A 109 11.00 2.63 6.67
N PHE A 110 10.95 1.31 6.83
CA PHE A 110 10.61 0.40 5.73
C PHE A 110 9.14 0.02 5.80
N VAL A 111 8.37 0.34 4.76
CA VAL A 111 6.93 0.07 4.72
C VAL A 111 6.64 -1.13 3.81
N CYS A 112 6.07 -2.18 4.38
CA CYS A 112 5.66 -3.39 3.68
C CYS A 112 4.13 -3.45 3.58
N ALA A 113 3.58 -3.62 2.38
CA ALA A 113 2.14 -3.84 2.19
C ALA A 113 1.77 -5.31 2.46
N SER A 114 1.51 -5.65 3.73
CA SER A 114 1.31 -7.04 4.18
C SER A 114 0.12 -7.73 3.49
N SER A 115 -0.93 -6.97 3.14
CA SER A 115 -2.11 -7.47 2.43
C SER A 115 -1.86 -7.89 0.97
N SER A 116 -0.68 -7.61 0.40
CA SER A 116 -0.35 -7.89 -1.00
C SER A 116 0.22 -9.30 -1.23
N TYR A 117 0.09 -10.22 -0.27
CA TYR A 117 0.64 -11.58 -0.35
C TYR A 117 0.11 -12.40 -1.53
N ASN A 118 -1.07 -12.09 -2.06
CA ASN A 118 -1.68 -12.78 -3.21
C ASN A 118 -1.60 -11.98 -4.53
N MET A 119 -0.76 -10.94 -4.58
CA MET A 119 -0.65 -10.02 -5.72
C MET A 119 0.75 -10.07 -6.36
N VAL A 120 0.82 -9.68 -7.63
CA VAL A 120 2.09 -9.52 -8.38
C VAL A 120 2.42 -8.04 -8.63
N LEU A 121 3.70 -7.75 -8.87
CA LEU A 121 4.16 -6.38 -9.18
C LEU A 121 3.49 -5.84 -10.46
N LEU A 122 3.42 -4.51 -10.55
CA LEU A 122 2.94 -3.86 -11.77
C LEU A 122 3.99 -3.98 -12.87
N GLU A 123 5.26 -3.82 -12.48
CA GLU A 123 6.44 -3.85 -13.34
C GLU A 123 6.78 -5.27 -13.81
N ASP A 124 6.36 -6.30 -13.07
CA ASP A 124 6.68 -7.70 -13.35
C ASP A 124 5.58 -8.64 -12.80
N LYS A 125 4.75 -9.13 -13.71
CA LYS A 125 3.60 -9.99 -13.37
C LYS A 125 4.00 -11.40 -12.89
N THR A 126 5.28 -11.75 -12.92
CA THR A 126 5.77 -13.04 -12.41
C THR A 126 6.24 -12.95 -10.96
N VAL A 127 6.42 -11.74 -10.43
CA VAL A 127 6.99 -11.51 -9.10
C VAL A 127 5.90 -11.15 -8.11
N ASN A 128 5.78 -11.96 -7.06
CA ASN A 128 4.89 -11.69 -5.93
C ASN A 128 5.33 -10.42 -5.17
N ARG A 129 4.37 -9.53 -4.85
CA ARG A 129 4.64 -8.24 -4.20
C ARG A 129 5.28 -8.39 -2.81
N LEU A 130 4.80 -9.32 -1.99
CA LEU A 130 5.33 -9.52 -0.64
C LEU A 130 6.72 -10.17 -0.68
N ARG A 131 6.98 -11.10 -1.62
CA ARG A 131 8.32 -11.65 -1.84
C ARG A 131 9.32 -10.59 -2.31
N GLU A 132 8.91 -9.70 -3.21
CA GLU A 132 9.73 -8.54 -3.60
C GLU A 132 10.03 -7.65 -2.40
N SER A 133 9.03 -7.36 -1.55
CA SER A 133 9.22 -6.55 -0.35
C SER A 133 10.20 -7.19 0.63
N LEU A 134 10.15 -8.52 0.82
CA LEU A 134 11.11 -9.26 1.64
C LEU A 134 12.53 -9.21 1.05
N SER A 135 12.66 -9.39 -0.27
CA SER A 135 13.94 -9.29 -0.97
C SER A 135 14.56 -7.89 -0.83
N LEU A 136 13.73 -6.85 -0.99
CA LEU A 136 14.12 -5.46 -0.85
C LEU A 136 14.52 -5.13 0.59
N PHE A 137 13.74 -5.58 1.58
CA PHE A 137 14.08 -5.44 2.99
C PHE A 137 15.43 -6.10 3.30
N LYS A 138 15.67 -7.33 2.80
CA LYS A 138 16.96 -8.02 2.95
C LYS A 138 18.10 -7.23 2.33
N SER A 139 17.89 -6.58 1.18
CA SER A 139 18.90 -5.73 0.54
C SER A 139 19.26 -4.51 1.40
N ILE A 140 18.25 -3.83 1.97
CA ILE A 140 18.44 -2.68 2.87
C ILE A 140 19.14 -3.13 4.16
N TRP A 141 18.68 -4.22 4.77
CA TRP A 141 19.24 -4.75 6.02
C TRP A 141 20.71 -5.12 5.89
N ASN A 142 21.11 -5.68 4.75
CA ASN A 142 22.51 -6.06 4.48
C ASN A 142 23.32 -4.95 3.78
N ASN A 143 22.75 -3.76 3.62
CA ASN A 143 23.41 -2.67 2.91
C ASN A 143 24.58 -2.12 3.74
N ARG A 144 25.77 -2.07 3.13
CA ARG A 144 26.99 -1.58 3.79
C ARG A 144 26.90 -0.14 4.32
N TRP A 145 26.12 0.72 3.67
CA TRP A 145 25.93 2.12 4.06
C TRP A 145 24.94 2.28 5.21
N LEU A 146 24.15 1.25 5.52
CA LEU A 146 23.11 1.29 6.55
C LEU A 146 23.42 0.39 7.76
N LYS A 147 24.65 -0.15 7.85
CA LYS A 147 25.02 -1.14 8.89
C LYS A 147 24.78 -0.68 10.33
N THR A 148 24.90 0.61 10.60
CA THR A 148 24.71 1.19 11.93
C THR A 148 23.35 1.87 12.09
N ILE A 149 22.53 1.87 11.03
CA ILE A 149 21.25 2.58 10.98
C ILE A 149 20.15 1.63 11.39
N SER A 150 19.33 2.04 12.36
CA SER A 150 18.15 1.27 12.76
C SER A 150 17.10 1.27 11.65
N VAL A 151 16.47 0.12 11.46
CA VAL A 151 15.34 -0.03 10.52
C VAL A 151 14.06 -0.24 11.32
N ILE A 152 13.12 0.68 11.17
CA ILE A 152 11.77 0.60 11.70
C ILE A 152 10.90 -0.05 10.61
N LEU A 153 10.41 -1.27 10.87
CA LEU A 153 9.58 -2.01 9.93
C LEU A 153 8.10 -1.75 10.19
N PHE A 154 7.41 -1.15 9.22
CA PHE A 154 5.97 -1.01 9.23
C PHE A 154 5.34 -2.10 8.37
N LEU A 155 4.64 -3.03 9.02
CA LEU A 155 3.73 -3.97 8.37
C LEU A 155 2.40 -3.25 8.13
N ASN A 156 2.27 -2.59 6.99
CA ASN A 156 1.14 -1.72 6.67
C ASN A 156 -0.03 -2.50 6.03
N LYS A 157 -1.21 -1.87 6.00
CA LYS A 157 -2.47 -2.41 5.46
C LYS A 157 -2.98 -3.63 6.24
N GLN A 158 -2.87 -3.57 7.56
CA GLN A 158 -3.34 -4.63 8.47
C GLN A 158 -4.86 -4.80 8.40
N ASP A 159 -5.60 -3.71 8.16
CA ASP A 159 -7.04 -3.71 7.90
C ASP A 159 -7.38 -4.60 6.69
N LEU A 160 -6.73 -4.36 5.55
CA LEU A 160 -6.92 -5.14 4.33
C LEU A 160 -6.40 -6.57 4.45
N LEU A 161 -5.33 -6.79 5.21
CA LEU A 161 -4.83 -8.14 5.51
C LEU A 161 -5.88 -8.92 6.30
N ALA A 162 -6.41 -8.33 7.37
CA ALA A 162 -7.43 -8.96 8.21
C ALA A 162 -8.70 -9.28 7.42
N GLU A 163 -9.19 -8.36 6.58
CA GLU A 163 -10.33 -8.59 5.69
C GLU A 163 -10.06 -9.78 4.75
N LYS A 164 -8.90 -9.79 4.10
CA LYS A 164 -8.54 -10.82 3.12
C LYS A 164 -8.39 -12.20 3.75
N ILE A 165 -7.76 -12.30 4.92
CA ILE A 165 -7.65 -13.55 5.68
C ILE A 165 -9.03 -14.04 6.12
N LYS A 166 -9.88 -13.15 6.68
CA LYS A 166 -11.25 -13.50 7.11
C LYS A 166 -12.13 -13.97 5.95
N SER A 167 -11.90 -13.46 4.73
CA SER A 167 -12.65 -13.90 3.55
C SER A 167 -12.45 -15.38 3.20
N GLY A 168 -11.29 -15.96 3.58
CA GLY A 168 -10.93 -17.34 3.26
C GLY A 168 -10.71 -17.66 1.77
N ARG A 169 -10.81 -16.66 0.87
CA ARG A 169 -10.77 -16.89 -0.59
C ARG A 169 -9.36 -17.10 -1.14
N HIS A 170 -8.36 -16.47 -0.53
CA HIS A 170 -6.97 -16.55 -0.93
C HIS A 170 -6.14 -16.93 0.29
N LYS A 171 -5.88 -18.22 0.45
CA LYS A 171 -5.15 -18.73 1.61
C LYS A 171 -3.69 -18.30 1.52
N LEU A 172 -3.06 -18.03 2.67
CA LEU A 172 -1.68 -17.53 2.67
C LEU A 172 -0.72 -18.62 2.15
N GLU A 173 -0.99 -19.87 2.53
CA GLU A 173 -0.23 -21.06 2.15
C GLU A 173 -0.20 -21.35 0.65
N ASP A 174 -1.17 -20.86 -0.12
CA ASP A 174 -1.16 -20.98 -1.58
C ASP A 174 -0.02 -20.15 -2.22
N TYR A 175 0.46 -19.12 -1.52
CA TYR A 175 1.51 -18.20 -1.97
C TYR A 175 2.82 -18.33 -1.17
N PHE A 176 2.69 -18.73 0.09
CA PHE A 176 3.77 -18.96 1.06
C PHE A 176 3.56 -20.32 1.74
N PRO A 177 3.90 -21.44 1.07
CA PRO A 177 3.66 -22.80 1.58
C PRO A 177 4.25 -23.07 2.97
N GLU A 178 5.33 -22.35 3.33
CA GLU A 178 5.93 -22.38 4.66
C GLU A 178 4.95 -22.00 5.79
N TYR A 179 3.88 -21.26 5.48
CA TYR A 179 2.87 -20.86 6.46
C TYR A 179 2.03 -22.02 7.00
N SER A 180 1.85 -23.10 6.22
CA SER A 180 1.11 -24.29 6.68
C SER A 180 1.71 -24.94 7.93
N ASN A 181 3.01 -24.73 8.13
CA ASN A 181 3.75 -25.24 9.29
C ASN A 181 4.14 -24.13 10.28
N TYR A 182 3.65 -22.90 10.06
CA TYR A 182 3.96 -21.78 10.94
C TYR A 182 3.22 -21.93 12.26
N LEU A 183 3.98 -22.03 13.34
CA LEU A 183 3.45 -22.00 14.70
C LEU A 183 3.49 -20.57 15.21
N ILE A 184 2.38 -20.13 15.77
CA ILE A 184 2.31 -18.85 16.46
C ILE A 184 3.33 -18.89 17.63
N PRO A 185 4.19 -17.87 17.78
CA PRO A 185 5.14 -17.81 18.89
C PRO A 185 4.44 -17.93 20.24
N SER A 186 5.04 -18.65 21.19
CA SER A 186 4.42 -18.89 22.51
C SER A 186 4.23 -17.62 23.34
N ASP A 187 4.98 -16.57 23.02
CA ASP A 187 4.91 -15.23 23.60
C ASP A 187 4.03 -14.26 22.79
N ALA A 188 3.35 -14.74 21.74
CA ALA A 188 2.44 -13.92 20.97
C ALA A 188 1.26 -13.45 21.85
N TYR A 189 1.16 -12.14 22.03
CA TYR A 189 0.06 -11.50 22.73
C TYR A 189 -1.04 -11.12 21.73
N PHE A 190 -2.26 -11.62 21.96
CA PHE A 190 -3.44 -11.22 21.20
C PHE A 190 -4.15 -10.11 21.98
N ASP A 191 -4.12 -8.88 21.45
CA ASP A 191 -4.85 -7.74 22.02
C ASP A 191 -6.35 -7.80 21.65
N GLY A 192 -6.95 -8.98 21.76
CA GLY A 192 -8.25 -9.36 21.19
C GLY A 192 -9.49 -8.87 21.92
N TYR A 193 -9.38 -7.86 22.79
CA TYR A 193 -10.55 -7.24 23.45
C TYR A 193 -10.40 -5.72 23.54
N ARG A 194 -10.59 -5.03 22.41
CA ARG A 194 -11.20 -3.70 22.35
C ARG A 194 -12.08 -3.58 21.12
#